data_AF-A0AAW4TYU1-F1
#
_entry.id   AF-A0AAW4TYU1-F1
#
_cell.length_a   1.000
_cell.length_b   1.000
_cell.length_c   1.000
_cell.angle_alpha   90.00
_cell.angle_beta   90.00
_cell.angle_gamma   90.00
#
_symmetry.space_group_name_H-M   'P 1'
#
loop_
_entity.id
_entity.type
_entity.pdbx_description
1 polymer ?
#
loop_
_entity_poly.entity_id
_entity_poly.type
_entity_poly.pdbx_seq_one_letter_code
_entity_poly.pdbx_strand_id
1 'polypeptide(L)'
;MNRLIAFGFNLFKKPAPERQISFKSLGLATLLAVIAWRIAGIQIWLLAYGFGMDLSISNMALSIGAYALAWVAGFLVVFVPAGTGVREGVLGLLFAGSLSPGGILAVVLVSHITMTFADLAFAGAGALLRTSNKR
;
A
#
# COMPACT_ATOMS: atom_id res chain seq x y z
N MET A 1 16.58 -19.36 14.11
CA MET A 1 16.12 -18.00 13.78
C MET A 1 16.31 -16.97 14.90
N ASN A 2 16.07 -17.30 16.18
CA ASN A 2 16.42 -16.39 17.30
C ASN A 2 17.90 -15.95 17.32
N ARG A 3 18.84 -16.79 16.86
CA ARG A 3 20.25 -16.42 16.74
C ARG A 3 20.53 -15.37 15.65
N LEU A 4 19.79 -15.36 14.54
CA LEU A 4 19.98 -14.38 13.46
C LEU A 4 19.41 -13.01 13.82
N ILE A 5 18.27 -13.00 14.51
CA ILE A 5 17.67 -11.77 15.05
C ILE A 5 18.59 -11.20 16.14
N ALA A 6 19.07 -12.04 17.07
CA ALA A 6 20.03 -11.62 18.09
C ALA A 6 21.37 -11.13 17.49
N PHE A 7 21.85 -11.76 16.42
CA PHE A 7 23.08 -11.36 15.73
C PHE A 7 22.93 -9.99 15.05
N GLY A 8 21.79 -9.73 14.39
CA GLY A 8 21.46 -8.42 13.82
C GLY A 8 21.37 -7.32 14.88
N PHE A 9 20.73 -7.60 16.03
CA PHE A 9 20.61 -6.62 17.12
C PHE A 9 21.95 -6.32 17.81
N ASN A 10 22.82 -7.33 17.96
CA ASN A 10 24.18 -7.13 18.50
C ASN A 10 25.07 -6.33 17.54
N LEU A 11 24.91 -6.52 16.23
CA LEU A 11 25.68 -5.78 15.23
C LEU A 11 25.30 -4.28 15.22
N PHE A 12 24.04 -3.95 15.51
CA PHE A 12 23.55 -2.57 15.54
C PHE A 12 23.50 -1.91 16.93
N LYS A 13 23.96 -2.59 18.00
CA LYS A 13 23.97 -2.08 19.40
C LYS A 13 22.66 -1.39 19.83
N LYS A 14 21.51 -1.87 19.35
CA LYS A 14 20.19 -1.34 19.72
C LYS A 14 19.57 -2.19 20.84
N PRO A 15 18.91 -1.59 21.84
CA PRO A 15 18.25 -2.32 22.90
C PRO A 15 17.25 -3.33 22.31
N ALA A 16 17.23 -4.54 22.88
CA ALA A 16 16.36 -5.62 22.43
C ALA A 16 14.89 -5.12 22.44
N PRO A 17 14.11 -5.41 21.39
CA PRO A 17 12.75 -4.88 21.26
C PRO A 17 11.88 -5.37 22.43
N GLU A 18 11.18 -4.43 23.11
CA GLU A 18 10.27 -4.70 24.25
C GLU A 18 9.16 -5.71 23.94
N ARG A 19 8.92 -6.02 22.66
CA ARG A 19 7.92 -6.98 22.20
C ARG A 19 8.60 -8.05 21.36
N GLN A 20 8.60 -9.28 21.85
CA GLN A 20 9.04 -10.44 21.06
C GLN A 20 8.12 -10.56 19.85
N ILE A 21 8.66 -10.31 18.65
CA ILE A 21 7.91 -10.47 17.40
C ILE A 21 7.56 -11.96 17.27
N SER A 22 6.31 -12.30 17.55
CA SER A 22 5.80 -13.66 17.44
C SER A 22 5.56 -14.00 15.97
N PHE A 23 5.81 -15.25 15.57
CA PHE A 23 5.43 -15.74 14.23
C PHE A 23 3.95 -15.50 13.92
N LYS A 24 3.09 -15.55 14.94
CA LYS A 24 1.66 -15.24 14.81
C LYS A 24 1.42 -13.78 14.45
N SER A 25 2.13 -12.84 15.08
CA SER A 25 2.00 -11.41 14.76
C SER A 25 2.56 -11.07 13.39
N LEU A 26 3.64 -11.73 12.96
CA LEU A 26 4.17 -11.54 11.61
C LEU A 26 3.19 -12.08 10.56
N GLY A 27 2.65 -13.30 10.77
CA GLY A 27 1.64 -13.87 9.89
C GLY A 27 0.39 -13.01 9.78
N LEU A 28 -0.09 -12.47 10.91
CA LEU A 28 -1.23 -11.55 10.93
C LEU A 28 -0.93 -10.24 10.19
N ALA A 29 0.24 -9.64 10.40
CA ALA A 29 0.64 -8.42 9.70
C ALA A 29 0.73 -8.64 8.18
N THR A 30 1.31 -9.76 7.74
CA THR A 30 1.36 -10.13 6.32
C THR A 30 -0.04 -10.34 5.76
N LEU A 31 -0.93 -11.03 6.49
CA LEU A 31 -2.31 -11.24 6.05
C LEU A 31 -3.05 -9.90 5.90
N LEU A 32 -2.92 -9.01 6.88
CA LEU A 32 -3.51 -7.67 6.84
C LEU A 32 -2.96 -6.85 5.68
N ALA A 33 -1.67 -6.94 5.38
CA ALA A 33 -1.06 -6.27 4.22
C ALA A 33 -1.64 -6.80 2.91
N VAL A 34 -1.76 -8.13 2.76
CA VAL A 34 -2.37 -8.75 1.57
C VAL A 34 -3.82 -8.29 1.41
N ILE A 35 -4.60 -8.28 2.49
CA ILE A 35 -6.00 -7.78 2.46
C ILE A 35 -6.03 -6.31 2.02
N ALA A 36 -5.16 -5.46 2.59
CA ALA A 36 -5.07 -4.05 2.21
C ALA A 36 -4.74 -3.88 0.72
N TRP A 37 -3.81 -4.68 0.17
CA TRP A 37 -3.49 -4.66 -1.25
C TRP A 37 -4.65 -5.08 -2.14
N ARG A 38 -5.44 -6.08 -1.70
CA ARG A 38 -6.65 -6.51 -2.42
C ARG A 38 -7.68 -5.37 -2.47
N ILE A 39 -7.93 -4.73 -1.34
CA ILE A 39 -8.90 -3.62 -1.25
C ILE A 39 -8.48 -2.45 -2.14
N ALA A 40 -7.22 -2.02 -2.03
CA ALA A 40 -6.69 -0.91 -2.84
C ALA A 40 -6.63 -1.25 -4.34
N GLY A 41 -6.30 -2.50 -4.69
CA GLY A 41 -6.34 -2.97 -6.08
C GLY A 41 -7.76 -2.96 -6.68
N ILE A 42 -8.76 -3.35 -5.90
CA ILE A 42 -10.18 -3.27 -6.31
C ILE A 42 -10.61 -1.81 -6.50
N GLN A 43 -10.20 -0.91 -5.59
CA GLN A 43 -10.45 0.53 -5.75
C GLN A 43 -9.86 1.07 -7.06
N ILE A 44 -8.61 0.73 -7.38
CA ILE A 44 -7.96 1.15 -8.63
C ILE A 44 -8.72 0.60 -9.84
N TRP A 45 -9.15 -0.66 -9.80
CA TRP A 45 -9.91 -1.27 -10.87
C TRP A 45 -11.25 -0.56 -11.13
N LEU A 46 -11.98 -0.23 -10.07
CA LEU A 46 -13.24 0.51 -10.16
C LEU A 46 -13.04 1.93 -10.73
N LEU A 47 -11.95 2.60 -10.34
CA LEU A 47 -11.57 3.88 -10.92
C LEU A 47 -11.24 3.73 -12.40
N ALA A 48 -10.41 2.74 -12.76
CA ALA A 48 -10.02 2.47 -14.13
C ALA A 48 -11.22 2.15 -15.04
N TYR A 49 -12.23 1.44 -14.52
CA TYR A 49 -13.50 1.24 -15.22
C TYR A 49 -14.19 2.57 -15.56
N GLY A 50 -14.23 3.51 -14.62
CA GLY A 50 -14.77 4.86 -14.85
C GLY A 50 -14.03 5.66 -15.93
N PHE A 51 -12.79 5.27 -16.27
CA PHE A 51 -11.98 5.88 -17.32
C PHE A 51 -11.92 5.04 -18.62
N GLY A 52 -12.77 4.03 -18.76
CA GLY A 52 -12.94 3.27 -20.01
C GLY A 52 -12.25 1.90 -20.06
N MET A 53 -11.75 1.38 -18.93
CA MET A 53 -11.28 0.00 -18.85
C MET A 53 -12.46 -0.97 -18.71
N ASP A 54 -12.44 -2.13 -19.37
CA ASP A 54 -13.53 -3.10 -19.24
C ASP A 54 -13.63 -3.74 -17.83
N LEU A 55 -14.86 -3.98 -17.39
CA LEU A 55 -15.22 -4.74 -16.18
C LEU A 55 -14.94 -6.24 -16.40
N SER A 56 -13.67 -6.64 -16.28
CA SER A 56 -13.22 -8.02 -16.38
C SER A 56 -12.47 -8.48 -15.14
N ILE A 57 -12.65 -9.75 -14.75
CA ILE A 57 -11.90 -10.39 -13.67
C ILE A 57 -10.39 -10.33 -13.95
N SER A 58 -9.98 -10.40 -15.22
CA SER A 58 -8.58 -10.25 -15.62
C SER A 58 -8.04 -8.86 -15.27
N ASN A 59 -8.80 -7.80 -15.56
CA ASN A 59 -8.43 -6.42 -15.25
C ASN A 59 -8.45 -6.14 -13.75
N MET A 60 -9.35 -6.80 -13.00
CA MET A 60 -9.34 -6.76 -11.54
C MET A 60 -8.07 -7.39 -10.96
N ALA A 61 -7.71 -8.59 -11.44
CA ALA A 61 -6.48 -9.26 -11.03
C ALA A 61 -5.23 -8.45 -11.40
N LEU A 62 -5.22 -7.86 -12.60
CA LEU A 62 -4.15 -6.98 -13.06
C LEU A 62 -4.02 -5.73 -12.17
N SER A 63 -5.13 -5.09 -11.80
CA SER A 63 -5.11 -3.91 -10.92
C SER A 63 -4.58 -4.23 -9.51
N ILE A 64 -4.97 -5.39 -8.97
CA ILE A 64 -4.46 -5.88 -7.68
C ILE A 64 -2.96 -6.17 -7.78
N GLY A 65 -2.52 -6.87 -8.83
CA GLY A 65 -1.11 -7.18 -9.05
C GLY A 65 -0.27 -5.92 -9.26
N ALA A 66 -0.79 -4.97 -10.05
CA ALA A 66 -0.14 -3.70 -10.32
C ALA A 66 0.03 -2.86 -9.04
N TYR A 67 -0.99 -2.83 -8.18
CA TYR A 67 -0.88 -2.15 -6.88
C TYR A 67 0.13 -2.84 -5.96
N ALA A 68 0.10 -4.17 -5.86
CA ALA A 68 1.03 -4.92 -5.04
C ALA A 68 2.48 -4.72 -5.51
N LEU A 69 2.73 -4.77 -6.82
CA LEU A 69 4.05 -4.50 -7.42
C LEU A 69 4.49 -3.06 -7.17
N ALA A 70 3.61 -2.07 -7.35
CA ALA A 70 3.91 -0.68 -7.09
C ALA A 70 4.29 -0.45 -5.61
N TRP A 71 3.60 -1.12 -4.70
CA TRP A 71 3.88 -1.05 -3.26
C TRP A 71 5.26 -1.63 -2.92
N VAL A 72 5.60 -2.80 -3.47
CA VAL A 72 6.91 -3.43 -3.28
C VAL A 72 8.03 -2.59 -3.93
N ALA A 73 7.80 -2.09 -5.14
CA ALA A 73 8.75 -1.23 -5.85
C ALA A 73 9.01 0.08 -5.08
N GLY A 74 7.99 0.65 -4.43
CA GLY A 74 8.12 1.82 -3.56
C GLY A 74 9.12 1.62 -2.41
N PHE A 75 9.21 0.41 -1.85
CA PHE A 75 10.22 0.10 -0.82
C PHE A 75 11.65 -0.02 -1.37
N LEU A 76 11.80 -0.39 -2.65
CA LEU A 76 13.12 -0.51 -3.28
C LEU A 76 13.72 0.86 -3.61
N VAL A 77 12.88 1.87 -3.79
CA VAL A 77 13.30 3.23 -4.15
C VAL A 77 13.29 4.11 -2.89
N VAL A 78 14.33 3.95 -2.07
CA VAL A 78 14.49 4.72 -0.81
C VAL A 78 14.77 6.21 -1.05
N PHE A 79 15.24 6.57 -2.25
CA PHE A 79 15.67 7.93 -2.59
C PHE A 79 14.52 8.87 -2.99
N VAL A 80 13.32 8.35 -3.24
CA VAL A 80 12.20 9.19 -3.66
C VAL A 80 11.22 9.34 -2.49
N PRO A 81 11.03 10.57 -1.96
CA PRO A 81 10.13 10.80 -0.85
C PRO A 81 8.72 10.34 -1.22
N ALA A 82 8.09 9.57 -0.32
CA ALA A 82 6.73 9.03 -0.44
C ALA A 82 6.46 8.08 -1.64
N GLY A 83 7.49 7.60 -2.36
CA GLY A 83 7.27 6.72 -3.53
C GLY A 83 6.62 7.42 -4.73
N THR A 84 6.65 8.76 -4.77
CA THR A 84 6.21 9.59 -5.90
C THR A 84 6.91 9.12 -7.19
N GLY A 85 6.21 9.03 -8.31
CA GLY A 85 6.79 8.55 -9.57
C GLY A 85 6.93 7.02 -9.71
N VAL A 86 7.25 6.27 -8.65
CA VAL A 86 7.42 4.80 -8.75
C VAL A 86 6.07 4.11 -8.94
N ARG A 87 5.10 4.47 -8.11
CA ARG A 87 3.74 3.93 -8.20
C ARG A 87 3.06 4.35 -9.50
N GLU A 88 3.26 5.61 -9.90
CA GLU A 88 2.80 6.16 -11.18
C GLU A 88 3.42 5.41 -12.37
N GLY A 89 4.73 5.14 -12.32
CA GLY A 89 5.45 4.42 -13.37
C GLY A 89 5.00 2.96 -13.48
N VAL A 90 4.84 2.25 -12.36
CA VAL A 90 4.40 0.85 -12.36
C VAL A 90 2.95 0.72 -12.85
N LEU A 91 2.04 1.54 -12.34
CA LEU A 91 0.65 1.55 -12.81
C LEU A 91 0.56 1.99 -14.27
N GLY A 92 1.36 2.98 -14.67
CA GLY A 92 1.41 3.43 -16.06
C GLY A 92 1.92 2.36 -17.02
N LEU A 93 2.97 1.63 -16.66
CA LEU A 93 3.48 0.52 -17.47
C LEU A 93 2.46 -0.62 -17.59
N LEU A 94 1.79 -0.96 -16.51
CA LEU A 94 0.85 -2.08 -16.49
C LEU A 94 -0.52 -1.74 -17.11
N PHE A 95 -0.91 -0.46 -17.12
CA PHE A 95 -2.14 0.00 -17.78
C PHE A 95 -1.92 0.61 -19.16
N ALA A 96 -0.68 0.75 -19.65
CA ALA A 96 -0.36 1.33 -20.96
C ALA A 96 -1.10 0.67 -22.14
N GLY A 97 -1.38 -0.63 -22.04
CA GLY A 97 -2.14 -1.37 -23.06
C GLY A 97 -3.67 -1.29 -22.93
N SER A 98 -4.18 -0.69 -21.85
CA SER A 98 -5.61 -0.70 -21.51
C SER A 98 -6.23 0.68 -21.36
N LEU A 99 -5.42 1.72 -21.10
CA LEU A 99 -5.88 3.09 -20.90
C LEU A 99 -4.99 4.07 -21.68
N SER A 100 -5.59 5.19 -22.09
CA SER A 100 -4.82 6.31 -22.62
C SER A 100 -3.89 6.90 -21.52
N PRO A 101 -2.79 7.56 -21.88
CA PRO A 101 -1.90 8.21 -20.91
C PRO A 101 -2.65 9.18 -19.97
N GLY A 102 -3.67 9.88 -20.48
CA GLY A 102 -4.53 10.76 -19.69
C GLY A 102 -5.40 9.99 -18.68
N GLY A 103 -5.95 8.84 -19.08
CA GLY A 103 -6.73 7.97 -18.18
C GLY A 103 -5.88 7.38 -17.05
N ILE A 104 -4.64 6.97 -17.36
CA ILE A 104 -3.68 6.49 -16.36
C ILE A 104 -3.40 7.58 -15.32
N LEU A 105 -3.07 8.79 -15.77
CA LEU A 105 -2.81 9.92 -14.87
C LEU A 105 -4.03 10.24 -14.00
N ALA A 106 -5.23 10.23 -14.58
CA ALA A 106 -6.46 10.48 -13.84
C ALA A 106 -6.70 9.42 -12.75
N VAL A 107 -6.54 8.13 -13.06
CA VAL A 107 -6.67 7.04 -12.08
C VAL A 107 -5.68 7.20 -10.93
N VAL A 108 -4.42 7.53 -11.25
CA VAL A 108 -3.38 7.68 -10.24
C VAL A 108 -3.65 8.89 -9.33
N LEU A 109 -3.99 10.05 -9.90
CA LEU A 109 -4.30 11.26 -9.14
C LEU A 109 -5.52 11.05 -8.23
N VAL A 110 -6.59 10.45 -8.75
CA VAL A 110 -7.79 10.16 -7.95
C VAL A 110 -7.46 9.17 -6.83
N SER A 111 -6.64 8.14 -7.10
CA SER A 111 -6.19 7.21 -6.07
C SER A 111 -5.44 7.91 -4.93
N HIS A 112 -4.56 8.87 -5.26
CA HIS A 112 -3.79 9.63 -4.26
C HIS A 112 -4.72 10.49 -3.40
N ILE A 113 -5.68 11.16 -4.02
CA ILE A 113 -6.69 11.95 -3.32
C ILE A 113 -7.48 11.05 -2.37
N THR A 114 -7.99 9.90 -2.85
CA THR A 114 -8.76 8.98 -2.02
C THR A 114 -7.94 8.42 -0.85
N MET A 115 -6.67 8.02 -1.07
CA MET A 115 -5.82 7.56 0.04
C MET A 115 -5.57 8.68 1.05
N THR A 116 -5.28 9.90 0.59
CA THR A 116 -5.07 11.05 1.49
C THR A 116 -6.31 11.31 2.33
N PHE A 117 -7.51 11.27 1.73
CA PHE A 117 -8.77 11.40 2.46
C PHE A 117 -8.98 10.26 3.46
N ALA A 118 -8.66 9.01 3.08
CA ALA A 118 -8.77 7.88 3.98
C ALA A 118 -7.82 8.03 5.18
N ASP A 119 -6.56 8.41 4.94
CA ASP A 119 -5.57 8.64 5.99
C ASP A 119 -6.00 9.76 6.95
N LEU A 120 -6.52 10.87 6.40
CA LEU A 120 -7.08 11.96 7.19
C LEU A 120 -8.30 11.53 8.01
N ALA A 121 -9.18 10.72 7.43
CA ALA A 121 -10.35 10.18 8.12
C ALA A 121 -9.95 9.25 9.27
N PHE A 122 -8.99 8.34 9.05
CA PHE A 122 -8.47 7.46 10.10
C PHE A 122 -7.74 8.24 11.19
N ALA A 123 -6.91 9.22 10.82
CA ALA A 123 -6.25 10.10 11.77
C ALA A 123 -7.27 10.90 12.61
N GLY A 124 -8.31 11.43 11.97
CA GLY A 124 -9.40 12.13 12.62
C GLY A 124 -10.20 11.24 13.57
N ALA A 125 -10.58 10.03 13.13
CA ALA A 125 -11.27 9.04 13.97
C ALA A 125 -10.41 8.63 15.18
N GLY A 126 -9.11 8.40 14.96
CA GLY A 126 -8.16 8.12 16.04
C GLY A 126 -8.03 9.27 17.04
N ALA A 127 -8.00 10.51 16.55
CA ALA A 127 -8.00 11.70 17.41
C ALA A 127 -9.29 11.80 18.24
N LEU A 128 -10.46 11.62 17.62
CA LEU A 128 -11.76 11.66 18.30
C LEU A 128 -11.87 10.55 19.36
N LEU A 129 -11.51 9.31 19.04
CA LEU A 129 -11.51 8.19 19.98
C LEU A 129 -10.54 8.42 21.14
N ARG A 130 -9.36 9.00 20.87
CA ARG A 130 -8.39 9.38 21.91
C ARG A 130 -8.94 10.47 22.84
N THR A 131 -9.73 11.41 22.32
CA THR A 131 -10.39 12.43 23.15
C THR A 131 -11.53 11.86 23.97
N SER A 132 -12.24 10.85 23.46
CA SER A 132 -13.34 10.17 24.18
C SER A 132 -12.85 9.29 25.34
N ASN A 133 -11.65 8.71 25.23
CA ASN A 133 -11.07 7.86 26.29
C ASN A 133 -10.37 8.65 27.41
N LYS A 134 -10.43 9.98 27.35
CA LYS A 134 -9.92 10.91 28.38
C LYS A 134 -11.04 11.61 29.19
N ARG A 135 -12.31 11.28 28.95
CA ARG A 135 -13.44 11.65 29.81
C ARG A 135 -13.79 10.48 30.70
#